data_AF-A0A6J4TW06-F1
#
_entry.id   AF-A0A6J4TW06-F1
#
_cell.length_a   1.000
_cell.length_b   1.000
_cell.length_c   1.000
_cell.angle_alpha   90.00
_cell.angle_beta   90.00
_cell.angle_gamma   90.00
#
_symmetry.space_group_name_H-M   'P 1'
#
loop_
_entity.id
_entity.type
_entity.pdbx_description
1 polymer ?
#
loop_
_entity_poly.entity_id
_entity_poly.type
_entity_poly.pdbx_seq_one_letter_code
_entity_poly.pdbx_strand_id
1 'polypeptide(L)'
;MGTAPEVEVFQLGYVMDGERVRRLEAPYIVEYVSQTVIRMQSTETIRAKLLSPRSLNPDADYVAELQAIVEEQRIFRKDREAIKQAVIACCEASELSKVAPPFLGKLRGLSPSHKPKEREEALAQLGYTLSATRNAVAHAKANYEPTGEECPQEHLVAFAECAKLTAQQAVRWYHSRPEEVRVL
;
A
#
# COMPACT_ATOMS: atom_id res chain seq x y z
N MET A 1 0.45 25.50 -20.08
CA MET A 1 1.31 25.87 -18.93
C MET A 1 0.54 25.48 -17.68
N GLY A 2 0.91 24.47 -16.87
CA GLY A 2 2.09 23.62 -16.87
C GLY A 2 1.72 22.15 -17.03
N THR A 3 2.64 21.40 -17.64
CA THR A 3 2.61 19.95 -17.79
C THR A 3 2.65 19.31 -16.40
N ALA A 4 1.60 18.57 -16.04
CA ALA A 4 1.70 17.56 -14.98
C ALA A 4 2.88 16.65 -15.31
N PRO A 5 3.69 16.21 -14.33
CA PRO A 5 4.86 15.39 -14.63
C PRO A 5 4.36 14.13 -15.34
N GLU A 6 4.63 14.06 -16.64
CA GLU A 6 4.35 12.90 -17.45
C GLU A 6 5.03 11.69 -16.80
N VAL A 7 4.32 10.57 -16.93
CA VAL A 7 4.57 9.26 -16.33
C VAL A 7 5.84 8.59 -16.92
N GLU A 8 6.87 9.36 -17.26
CA GLU A 8 8.22 8.89 -17.63
C GLU A 8 9.03 8.40 -16.42
N VAL A 9 8.51 8.52 -15.19
CA VAL A 9 9.27 8.28 -13.94
C VAL A 9 9.33 6.81 -13.48
N PHE A 10 8.71 5.85 -14.17
CA PHE A 10 8.80 4.43 -13.77
C PHE A 10 9.70 3.58 -14.68
N GLN A 11 10.86 4.10 -15.09
CA GLN A 11 11.98 3.21 -15.43
C GLN A 11 12.48 2.56 -14.14
N LEU A 12 12.10 1.29 -13.92
CA LEU A 12 12.59 0.44 -12.84
C LEU A 12 14.11 0.23 -12.95
N GLY A 13 14.87 1.21 -12.47
CA GLY A 13 16.32 1.22 -12.44
C GLY A 13 16.85 0.43 -11.25
N TYR A 14 17.10 -0.87 -11.43
CA TYR A 14 18.13 -1.51 -10.63
C TYR A 14 19.45 -0.93 -11.09
N VAL A 15 20.01 0.01 -10.35
CA VAL A 15 21.46 0.10 -10.36
C VAL A 15 21.89 -1.10 -9.50
N MET A 16 22.88 -1.90 -9.88
CA MET A 16 23.55 -2.92 -9.05
C MET A 16 25.02 -2.59 -9.19
N ASP A 17 25.64 -2.14 -8.10
CA ASP A 17 27.00 -1.63 -8.07
C ASP A 17 27.40 -1.59 -6.59
N GLY A 18 28.60 -2.07 -6.31
CA GLY A 18 29.12 -2.32 -4.98
C GLY A 18 29.06 -1.10 -4.07
N GLU A 19 28.84 -1.36 -2.78
CA GLU A 19 29.03 -0.44 -1.64
C GLU A 19 27.96 0.61 -1.26
N ARG A 20 26.79 0.67 -1.90
CA ARG A 20 25.69 1.48 -1.35
C ARG A 20 24.36 0.76 -1.49
N VAL A 21 23.68 0.50 -0.37
CA VAL A 21 22.30 0.01 -0.35
C VAL A 21 21.37 1.11 -0.88
N ARG A 22 21.27 1.06 -2.19
CA ARG A 22 20.26 1.49 -3.16
C ARG A 22 18.87 1.63 -2.52
N ARG A 23 18.31 2.82 -2.65
CA ARG A 23 16.97 3.19 -2.20
C ARG A 23 15.96 2.14 -2.69
N LEU A 24 15.21 1.52 -1.77
CA LEU A 24 14.05 0.72 -2.15
C LEU A 24 13.00 1.71 -2.69
N GLU A 25 12.89 1.83 -4.02
CA GLU A 25 11.93 2.75 -4.66
C GLU A 25 10.50 2.22 -4.56
N ALA A 26 10.33 0.89 -4.58
CA ALA A 26 9.03 0.22 -4.58
C ALA A 26 8.05 0.70 -3.48
N PRO A 27 8.45 0.86 -2.19
CA PRO A 27 7.58 1.45 -1.16
C PRO A 27 7.02 2.83 -1.51
N TYR A 28 7.80 3.71 -2.16
CA TYR A 28 7.35 5.05 -2.56
C TYR A 28 6.32 5.00 -3.68
N ILE A 29 6.46 4.03 -4.60
CA ILE A 29 5.46 3.79 -5.65
C ILE A 29 4.13 3.35 -5.02
N VAL A 30 4.19 2.39 -4.08
CA VAL A 30 3.00 1.90 -3.38
C VAL A 30 2.35 3.01 -2.55
N GLU A 31 3.16 3.85 -1.89
CA GLU A 31 2.69 5.03 -1.16
C GLU A 31 1.98 6.04 -2.08
N TYR A 32 2.52 6.33 -3.25
CA TYR A 32 1.85 7.19 -4.24
C TYR A 32 0.49 6.61 -4.65
N VAL A 33 0.44 5.31 -5.01
CA VAL A 33 -0.81 4.63 -5.39
C VAL A 33 -1.80 4.58 -4.22
N SER A 34 -1.32 4.51 -2.97
CA SER A 34 -2.17 4.42 -1.78
C SER A 34 -3.15 5.58 -1.66
N GLN A 35 -2.76 6.79 -2.08
CA GLN A 35 -3.62 7.98 -2.03
C GLN A 35 -4.88 7.77 -2.88
N THR A 36 -4.74 7.13 -4.04
CA THR A 36 -5.87 6.80 -4.92
C THR A 36 -6.72 5.70 -4.32
N VAL A 37 -6.11 4.64 -3.79
CA VAL A 37 -6.83 3.54 -3.11
C VAL A 37 -7.71 4.08 -1.98
N ILE A 38 -7.11 4.87 -1.08
CA ILE A 38 -7.80 5.45 0.07
C ILE A 38 -8.94 6.35 -0.39
N ARG A 39 -8.67 7.26 -1.34
CA ARG A 39 -9.69 8.18 -1.85
C ARG A 39 -10.87 7.44 -2.46
N MET A 40 -10.63 6.36 -3.21
CA MET A 40 -11.68 5.52 -3.79
C MET A 40 -12.51 4.85 -2.70
N GLN A 41 -11.88 4.16 -1.74
CA GLN A 41 -12.56 3.52 -0.62
C GLN A 41 -13.39 4.51 0.22
N SER A 42 -12.80 5.67 0.52
CA SER A 42 -13.47 6.76 1.22
C SER A 42 -14.71 7.25 0.48
N THR A 43 -14.57 7.48 -0.82
CA THR A 43 -15.66 7.97 -1.69
C THR A 43 -16.78 6.94 -1.78
N GLU A 44 -16.45 5.66 -1.93
CA GLU A 44 -17.43 4.58 -2.00
C GLU A 44 -18.19 4.41 -0.69
N THR A 45 -17.50 4.50 0.45
CA THR A 45 -18.12 4.39 1.78
C THR A 45 -19.11 5.55 2.03
N ILE A 46 -18.68 6.78 1.72
CA ILE A 46 -19.55 7.96 1.84
C ILE A 46 -20.72 7.86 0.86
N ARG A 47 -20.47 7.50 -0.40
CA ARG A 47 -21.52 7.34 -1.41
C ARG A 47 -22.54 6.29 -0.99
N ALA A 48 -22.10 5.15 -0.46
CA ALA A 48 -23.00 4.11 0.05
C ALA A 48 -23.89 4.65 1.17
N LYS A 49 -23.35 5.49 2.05
CA LYS A 49 -24.15 6.16 3.10
C LYS A 49 -25.18 7.13 2.52
N LEU A 50 -24.77 7.92 1.54
CA LEU A 50 -25.63 8.88 0.82
C LEU A 50 -26.75 8.21 0.02
N LEU A 51 -26.62 6.93 -0.33
CA LEU A 51 -27.69 6.17 -0.98
C LEU A 51 -28.77 5.67 0.01
N SER A 52 -28.59 5.87 1.31
CA SER A 52 -29.62 5.58 2.32
C SER A 52 -30.81 6.54 2.19
N PRO A 53 -32.06 6.09 2.40
CA PRO A 53 -33.24 6.98 2.44
C PRO A 53 -33.13 8.13 3.44
N ARG A 54 -32.35 7.95 4.53
CA ARG A 54 -32.08 9.01 5.53
C ARG A 54 -31.34 10.22 4.94
N SER A 55 -30.72 10.08 3.76
CA SER A 55 -30.11 11.21 3.05
C SER A 55 -31.13 12.25 2.55
N LEU A 56 -32.40 11.86 2.33
CA LEU A 56 -33.45 12.76 1.85
C LEU A 56 -34.01 13.66 2.97
N ASN A 57 -33.87 13.22 4.23
CA ASN A 57 -34.26 13.99 5.40
C ASN A 57 -33.29 13.64 6.57
N PRO A 58 -32.08 14.21 6.57
CA PRO A 58 -31.04 13.84 7.53
C PRO A 58 -31.38 14.35 8.93
N ASP A 59 -31.35 13.43 9.89
CA ASP A 59 -31.40 13.72 11.33
C ASP A 59 -29.98 13.92 11.91
N ALA A 60 -29.91 14.33 13.18
CA ALA A 60 -28.63 14.55 13.86
C ALA A 60 -27.75 13.28 13.89
N ASP A 61 -28.36 12.11 14.08
CA ASP A 61 -27.65 10.83 14.12
C ASP A 61 -27.02 10.49 12.77
N TYR A 62 -27.72 10.75 11.66
CA TYR A 62 -27.22 10.52 10.31
C TYR A 62 -26.00 11.40 10.02
N VAL A 63 -26.03 12.66 10.48
CA VAL A 63 -24.88 13.57 10.35
C VAL A 63 -23.70 13.08 11.21
N ALA A 64 -23.95 12.64 12.44
CA ALA A 64 -22.91 12.09 13.32
C ALA A 64 -22.26 10.83 12.73
N GLU A 65 -23.06 9.93 12.12
CA GLU A 65 -22.57 8.74 11.43
C GLU A 65 -21.67 9.10 10.23
N LEU A 66 -22.02 10.13 9.44
CA LEU A 66 -21.17 10.62 8.35
C LEU A 66 -19.85 11.20 8.86
N GLN A 67 -19.87 11.94 9.97
CA GLN A 67 -18.66 12.46 10.61
C GLN A 67 -17.76 11.32 11.11
N ALA A 68 -18.34 10.27 11.69
CA ALA A 68 -17.60 9.09 12.14
C ALA A 68 -16.86 8.40 10.98
N ILE A 69 -17.51 8.24 9.81
CA ILE A 69 -16.87 7.68 8.60
C ILE A 69 -15.63 8.51 8.20
N VAL A 70 -15.72 9.83 8.25
CA VAL A 70 -14.59 10.72 7.90
C VAL A 70 -13.47 10.63 8.96
N GLU A 71 -13.82 10.50 10.23
CA GLU A 71 -12.86 10.39 11.32
C GLU A 71 -12.08 9.07 11.26
N GLU A 72 -12.76 7.95 11.00
CA GLU A 72 -12.15 6.63 10.84
C GLU A 72 -11.07 6.62 9.74
N GLN A 73 -11.30 7.38 8.65
CA GLN A 73 -10.36 7.48 7.53
C GLN A 73 -9.07 8.23 7.89
N ARG A 74 -9.01 8.96 9.02
CA ARG A 74 -7.78 9.61 9.47
C ARG A 74 -6.65 8.63 9.78
N ILE A 75 -6.97 7.36 10.03
CA ILE A 75 -5.98 6.31 10.21
C ILE A 75 -4.99 6.23 9.03
N PHE A 76 -5.47 6.52 7.81
CA PHE A 76 -4.67 6.47 6.58
C PHE A 76 -3.74 7.67 6.38
N ARG A 77 -3.75 8.66 7.29
CA ARG A 77 -2.68 9.67 7.36
C ARG A 77 -1.35 9.08 7.79
N LYS A 78 -1.37 7.88 8.38
CA LYS A 78 -0.16 7.13 8.71
C LYS A 78 0.26 6.33 7.48
N ASP A 79 1.43 6.63 6.91
CA ASP A 79 1.96 5.95 5.72
C ASP A 79 1.90 4.43 5.84
N ARG A 80 2.20 3.90 7.05
CA ARG A 80 2.11 2.47 7.36
C ARG A 80 0.75 1.88 7.02
N GLU A 81 -0.32 2.55 7.41
CA GLU A 81 -1.69 2.10 7.19
C GLU A 81 -2.12 2.31 5.74
N ALA A 82 -1.66 3.40 5.12
CA ALA A 82 -1.90 3.69 3.70
C ALA A 82 -1.25 2.64 2.78
N ILE A 83 0.04 2.36 2.99
CA ILE A 83 0.80 1.35 2.24
C ILE A 83 0.17 -0.04 2.44
N LYS A 84 -0.20 -0.40 3.68
CA LYS A 84 -0.90 -1.65 3.95
C LYS A 84 -2.18 -1.79 3.12
N GLN A 85 -3.04 -0.76 3.13
CA GLN A 85 -4.28 -0.81 2.34
C GLN A 85 -4.02 -0.89 0.84
N ALA A 86 -2.99 -0.19 0.34
CA ALA A 86 -2.62 -0.27 -1.06
C ALA A 86 -2.19 -1.68 -1.46
N VAL A 87 -1.37 -2.35 -0.64
CA VAL A 87 -0.95 -3.74 -0.91
C VAL A 87 -2.15 -4.68 -0.93
N ILE A 88 -3.06 -4.56 0.04
CA ILE A 88 -4.29 -5.38 0.11
C ILE A 88 -5.17 -5.15 -1.12
N ALA A 89 -5.38 -3.90 -1.53
CA ALA A 89 -6.30 -3.56 -2.62
C ALA A 89 -5.72 -3.89 -4.01
N CYS A 90 -4.41 -3.79 -4.18
CA CYS A 90 -3.78 -3.84 -5.50
C CYS A 90 -3.16 -5.19 -5.86
N CYS A 91 -2.84 -6.04 -4.89
CA CYS A 91 -1.96 -7.19 -5.13
C CYS A 91 -2.66 -8.54 -5.04
N GLU A 92 -2.28 -9.44 -5.95
CA GLU A 92 -2.61 -10.85 -5.91
C GLU A 92 -1.61 -11.63 -5.06
N ALA A 93 -2.08 -12.12 -3.92
CA ALA A 93 -1.27 -12.80 -2.93
C ALA A 93 -0.64 -14.10 -3.47
N SER A 94 -1.31 -14.82 -4.38
CA SER A 94 -0.75 -16.05 -4.96
C SER A 94 0.42 -15.81 -5.91
N GLU A 95 0.50 -14.64 -6.53
CA GLU A 95 1.65 -14.28 -7.35
C GLU A 95 2.82 -13.82 -6.49
N LEU A 96 2.52 -13.05 -5.44
CA LEU A 96 3.54 -12.59 -4.49
C LEU A 96 4.14 -13.73 -3.66
N SER A 97 3.37 -14.78 -3.34
CA SER A 97 3.88 -15.93 -2.58
C SER A 97 5.04 -16.64 -3.27
N LYS A 98 5.09 -16.61 -4.61
CA LYS A 98 6.15 -17.23 -5.43
C LYS A 98 7.51 -16.55 -5.28
N VAL A 99 7.52 -15.27 -4.94
CA VAL A 99 8.74 -14.46 -4.77
C VAL A 99 8.94 -14.00 -3.33
N ALA A 100 8.08 -14.44 -2.40
CA ALA A 100 8.13 -14.00 -1.02
C ALA A 100 9.42 -14.48 -0.33
N PRO A 101 10.17 -13.58 0.35
CA PRO A 101 11.35 -13.96 1.11
C PRO A 101 10.99 -14.90 2.28
N PRO A 102 11.94 -15.72 2.78
CA PRO A 102 11.69 -16.70 3.83
C PRO A 102 11.03 -16.14 5.09
N PHE A 103 11.41 -14.93 5.52
CA PHE A 103 10.87 -14.32 6.74
C PHE A 103 9.39 -13.89 6.63
N LEU A 104 8.86 -13.71 5.41
CA LEU A 104 7.43 -13.48 5.17
C LEU A 104 6.69 -14.81 5.07
N GLY A 105 6.79 -15.63 6.12
CA GLY A 105 6.29 -17.01 6.14
C GLY A 105 4.79 -17.12 5.83
N LYS A 106 3.97 -16.18 6.28
CA LYS A 106 2.52 -16.15 5.99
C LYS A 106 2.27 -16.03 4.49
N LEU A 107 2.96 -15.10 3.83
CA LEU A 107 2.81 -14.86 2.39
C LEU A 107 3.39 -16.01 1.57
N ARG A 108 4.59 -16.48 1.92
CA ARG A 108 5.26 -17.58 1.23
C ARG A 108 4.50 -18.91 1.35
N GLY A 109 3.85 -19.13 2.49
CA GLY A 109 3.06 -20.33 2.77
C GLY A 109 1.67 -20.35 2.12
N LEU A 110 1.26 -19.29 1.44
CA LEU A 110 -0.06 -19.25 0.83
C LEU A 110 -0.24 -20.33 -0.25
N SER A 111 -1.41 -20.95 -0.21
CA SER A 111 -1.88 -21.95 -1.16
C SER A 111 -3.31 -21.60 -1.61
N PRO A 112 -3.82 -22.21 -2.70
CA PRO A 112 -5.20 -22.01 -3.14
C PRO A 112 -6.27 -22.24 -2.05
N SER A 113 -6.00 -23.10 -1.06
CA SER A 113 -6.96 -23.45 0.00
C SER A 113 -7.09 -22.40 1.12
N HIS A 114 -6.17 -21.42 1.19
CA HIS A 114 -6.23 -20.38 2.22
C HIS A 114 -7.42 -19.43 1.98
N LYS A 115 -8.11 -19.08 3.07
CA LYS A 115 -9.28 -18.20 3.08
C LYS A 115 -8.89 -16.76 2.70
N PRO A 116 -9.85 -15.95 2.21
CA PRO A 116 -9.60 -14.54 1.87
C PRO A 116 -8.93 -13.75 3.01
N LYS A 117 -9.38 -13.95 4.26
CA LYS A 117 -8.81 -13.30 5.44
C LYS A 117 -7.34 -13.64 5.67
N GLU A 118 -6.93 -14.90 5.45
CA GLU A 118 -5.54 -15.32 5.63
C GLU A 118 -4.63 -14.68 4.57
N ARG A 119 -5.15 -14.51 3.35
CA ARG A 119 -4.45 -13.80 2.27
C ARG A 119 -4.30 -12.32 2.58
N GLU A 120 -5.37 -11.70 3.08
CA GLU A 120 -5.37 -10.30 3.51
C GLU A 120 -4.35 -10.06 4.64
N GLU A 121 -4.31 -10.94 5.64
CA GLU A 121 -3.33 -10.85 6.73
C GLU A 121 -1.89 -10.99 6.24
N ALA A 122 -1.64 -11.85 5.24
CA ALA A 122 -0.32 -12.00 4.63
C ALA A 122 0.09 -10.75 3.82
N LEU A 123 -0.84 -10.16 3.07
CA LEU A 123 -0.63 -8.89 2.35
C LEU A 123 -0.43 -7.72 3.33
N ALA A 124 -1.17 -7.71 4.45
CA ALA A 124 -1.01 -6.71 5.50
C ALA A 124 0.39 -6.76 6.12
N GLN A 125 0.90 -7.97 6.41
CA GLN A 125 2.26 -8.15 6.89
C GLN A 125 3.28 -7.57 5.90
N LEU A 126 3.14 -7.86 4.61
CA LEU A 126 4.01 -7.30 3.57
C LEU A 126 3.95 -5.77 3.54
N GLY A 127 2.76 -5.17 3.61
CA GLY A 127 2.59 -3.71 3.66
C GLY A 127 3.28 -3.06 4.86
N TYR A 128 3.17 -3.68 6.04
CA TYR A 128 3.89 -3.24 7.23
C TYR A 128 5.40 -3.34 7.07
N THR A 129 5.91 -4.47 6.57
CA THR A 129 7.34 -4.63 6.31
C THR A 129 7.87 -3.64 5.27
N LEU A 130 7.11 -3.33 4.21
CA LEU A 130 7.48 -2.29 3.23
C LEU A 130 7.63 -0.92 3.91
N SER A 131 6.66 -0.53 4.73
CA SER A 131 6.70 0.75 5.44
C SER A 131 7.84 0.80 6.46
N ALA A 132 8.03 -0.24 7.26
CA ALA A 132 9.08 -0.30 8.27
C ALA A 132 10.47 -0.28 7.63
N THR A 133 10.71 -1.12 6.61
CA THR A 133 11.99 -1.17 5.90
C THR A 133 12.31 0.14 5.20
N ARG A 134 11.33 0.80 4.57
CA ARG A 134 11.50 2.15 3.98
C ARG A 134 11.95 3.14 5.05
N ASN A 135 11.27 3.16 6.20
CA ASN A 135 11.59 4.09 7.29
C ASN A 135 12.99 3.83 7.85
N ALA A 136 13.37 2.57 8.06
CA ALA A 136 14.71 2.20 8.51
C ALA A 136 15.80 2.68 7.55
N VAL A 137 15.60 2.51 6.23
CA VAL A 137 16.57 2.95 5.21
C VAL A 137 16.60 4.48 5.08
N ALA A 138 15.44 5.14 5.09
CA ALA A 138 15.35 6.59 4.93
C ALA A 138 15.86 7.36 6.16
N HIS A 139 15.64 6.83 7.36
CA HIS A 139 15.99 7.45 8.64
C HIS A 139 17.23 6.84 9.30
N ALA A 140 18.02 6.05 8.56
CA ALA A 140 19.28 5.43 9.03
C ALA A 140 20.32 6.41 9.62
N LYS A 141 20.07 7.72 9.62
CA LYS A 141 20.97 8.76 10.14
C LYS A 141 20.40 9.64 11.27
N ALA A 142 19.17 9.47 11.73
CA ALA A 142 18.64 10.29 12.84
C ALA A 142 17.49 9.59 13.59
N ASN A 143 17.74 9.15 14.83
CA ASN A 143 16.74 8.77 15.84
C ASN A 143 15.67 7.74 15.45
N TYR A 144 15.92 6.89 14.46
CA TYR A 144 14.98 5.82 14.12
C TYR A 144 15.03 4.68 15.15
N GLU A 145 13.88 4.33 15.72
CA GLU A 145 13.72 3.16 16.59
C GLU A 145 13.18 1.98 15.74
N PRO A 146 13.91 0.85 15.67
CA PRO A 146 13.44 -0.35 14.98
C PRO A 146 12.14 -0.87 15.58
N THR A 147 11.20 -1.25 14.72
CA THR A 147 9.90 -1.79 15.10
C THR A 147 9.91 -3.32 15.21
N GLY A 148 10.91 -3.98 14.62
CA GLY A 148 10.98 -5.44 14.48
C GLY A 148 10.20 -5.98 13.28
N GLU A 149 9.56 -5.10 12.50
CA GLU A 149 8.83 -5.46 11.28
C GLU A 149 9.66 -5.26 10.00
N GLU A 150 10.87 -4.73 10.13
CA GLU A 150 11.79 -4.48 9.02
C GLU A 150 12.27 -5.78 8.36
N CYS A 151 12.63 -5.69 7.08
CA CYS A 151 13.32 -6.78 6.40
C CYS A 151 14.70 -7.03 7.03
N PRO A 152 15.02 -8.26 7.43
CA PRO A 152 16.38 -8.64 7.83
C PRO A 152 17.39 -8.37 6.71
N GLN A 153 18.61 -7.99 7.08
CA GLN A 153 19.65 -7.56 6.14
C GLN A 153 20.00 -8.67 5.13
N GLU A 154 20.06 -9.91 5.61
CA GLU A 154 20.33 -11.13 4.84
C GLU A 154 19.24 -11.46 3.81
N HIS A 155 18.06 -10.86 3.93
CA HIS A 155 16.91 -11.10 3.04
C HIS A 155 16.59 -9.90 2.14
N LEU A 156 17.37 -8.82 2.20
CA LEU A 156 17.10 -7.60 1.43
C LEU A 156 16.97 -7.82 -0.08
N VAL A 157 17.80 -8.70 -0.67
CA VAL A 157 17.74 -8.99 -2.11
C VAL A 157 16.42 -9.67 -2.49
N ALA A 158 16.03 -10.71 -1.76
CA ALA A 158 14.77 -11.41 -2.00
C ALA A 158 13.55 -10.52 -1.70
N PHE A 159 13.65 -9.67 -0.66
CA PHE A 159 12.62 -8.70 -0.35
C PHE A 159 12.50 -7.62 -1.43
N ALA A 160 13.60 -7.15 -2.01
CA ALA A 160 13.58 -6.19 -3.11
C ALA A 160 12.83 -6.74 -4.34
N GLU A 161 13.02 -8.02 -4.70
CA GLU A 161 12.26 -8.65 -5.78
C GLU A 161 10.76 -8.75 -5.46
N CYS A 162 10.41 -9.13 -4.23
CA CYS A 162 9.00 -9.15 -3.79
C CYS A 162 8.37 -7.75 -3.80
N ALA A 163 9.10 -6.74 -3.31
CA ALA A 163 8.68 -5.34 -3.30
C ALA A 163 8.51 -4.79 -4.72
N LYS A 164 9.41 -5.17 -5.64
CA LYS A 164 9.32 -4.83 -7.07
C LYS A 164 8.02 -5.35 -7.68
N LEU A 165 7.71 -6.64 -7.48
CA LEU A 165 6.47 -7.22 -7.99
C LEU A 165 5.24 -6.55 -7.36
N THR A 166 5.30 -6.22 -6.08
CA THR A 166 4.25 -5.47 -5.37
C THR A 166 4.00 -4.12 -6.02
N ALA A 167 5.06 -3.35 -6.29
CA ALA A 167 4.94 -2.05 -6.96
C ALA A 167 4.41 -2.18 -8.40
N GLN A 168 4.84 -3.20 -9.16
CA GLN A 168 4.31 -3.46 -10.49
C GLN A 168 2.80 -3.74 -10.48
N GLN A 169 2.32 -4.53 -9.52
CA GLN A 169 0.89 -4.79 -9.37
C GLN A 169 0.12 -3.53 -8.95
N ALA A 170 0.65 -2.73 -8.03
CA ALA A 170 0.09 -1.43 -7.67
C ALA A 170 -0.02 -0.47 -8.86
N VAL A 171 1.02 -0.38 -9.68
CA VAL A 171 1.02 0.45 -10.91
C VAL A 171 -0.02 -0.07 -11.91
N ARG A 172 -0.10 -1.37 -12.15
CA ARG A 172 -1.11 -1.96 -13.05
C ARG A 172 -2.53 -1.71 -12.55
N TRP A 173 -2.75 -1.88 -11.24
CA TRP A 173 -4.03 -1.58 -10.61
C TRP A 173 -4.40 -0.11 -10.84
N TYR A 174 -3.48 0.82 -10.56
CA TYR A 174 -3.67 2.25 -10.76
C TYR A 174 -4.02 2.60 -12.22
N HIS A 175 -3.27 2.08 -13.19
CA HIS A 175 -3.52 2.29 -14.62
C HIS A 175 -4.82 1.65 -15.13
N SER A 176 -5.38 0.68 -14.40
CA SER A 176 -6.68 0.10 -14.74
C SER A 176 -7.86 0.91 -14.23
N ARG A 177 -7.64 1.91 -13.36
CA ARG A 177 -8.71 2.77 -12.83
C ARG A 177 -9.05 3.90 -13.81
N PRO A 178 -10.29 4.39 -13.90
CA PRO A 178 -10.61 5.59 -14.67
C PRO A 178 -9.77 6.80 -14.24
N GLU A 179 -9.44 7.72 -15.16
CA GLU A 179 -8.56 8.86 -14.85
C GLU A 179 -9.19 9.80 -13.81
N GLU A 180 -10.51 9.91 -13.79
CA GLU A 180 -11.27 10.79 -12.90
C GLU A 180 -11.16 10.41 -11.42
N VAL A 181 -10.81 9.15 -11.13
CA VAL A 181 -10.62 8.66 -9.76
C VAL A 181 -9.16 8.61 -9.35
N ARG A 182 -8.22 8.78 -10.29
CA ARG A 182 -6.78 8.81 -10.00
C ARG A 182 -6.41 10.16 -9.37
N VAL A 183 -5.53 10.14 -8.38
CA VAL A 183 -4.99 11.36 -7.78
C VAL A 183 -3.87 11.89 -8.68
N LEU A 184 -3.99 13.15 -9.12
CA LEU A 184 -2.94 13.89 -9.85
C LEU A 184 -1.86 14.38 -8.90
#